data_AF-A0A971K5I4-F1
#
_entry.id   AF-A0A971K5I4-F1
#
_cell.length_a   1.000
_cell.length_b   1.000
_cell.length_c   1.000
_cell.angle_alpha   90.00
_cell.angle_beta   90.00
_cell.angle_gamma   90.00
#
_symmetry.space_group_name_H-M   'P 1'
#
loop_
_entity.id
_entity.type
_entity.pdbx_description
1 polymer ?
#
loop_
_entity_poly.entity_id
_entity_poly.type
_entity_poly.pdbx_seq_one_letter_code
_entity_poly.pdbx_strand_id
1 'polypeptide(L)'
;IGEWSSQPYGIRIKSAGGQQMPEVSVNYWAISLRGSALPMIDQEKFFESKQYLPSLDSVVHPVRGDTVADIGFSNVNPILHCPGTILGVGTMENWGVIYGGDKHDFSIYSHAYCPSISKVQLALYKEECAIAEAMGVGIQQFSEESFFSRSNILGSEHMGGKFKVPFDEQYKLALGTGPFSIYNRYITEDIPVGCHIFRELGKKFGVKVPVIESMITLASVMTGVDYWSEGVTLNDLGIEHMDREALNAYLREGTYL
;
A
#
# COMPACT_ATOMS: atom_id res chain seq x y z
N ILE A 1 -9.72 1.22 20.12
CA ILE A 1 -8.93 0.47 19.13
C ILE A 1 -8.78 1.36 17.90
N GLY A 2 -7.72 1.25 17.10
CA GLY A 2 -7.53 2.09 15.93
C GLY A 2 -6.33 1.65 15.10
N GLU A 3 -6.12 2.32 13.97
CA GLU A 3 -5.14 1.97 12.96
C GLU A 3 -4.35 3.19 12.48
N TRP A 4 -3.10 2.97 12.06
CA TRP A 4 -2.23 3.93 11.40
C TRP A 4 -1.92 3.44 9.98
N SER A 5 -1.83 4.34 9.00
CA SER A 5 -1.70 4.01 7.57
C SER A 5 -0.44 3.24 7.19
N SER A 6 0.60 3.35 8.01
CA SER A 6 1.90 2.73 7.72
C SER A 6 2.74 2.57 9.00
N GLN A 7 3.89 1.92 8.86
CA GLN A 7 4.89 1.84 9.92
C GLN A 7 5.65 3.17 10.05
N PRO A 8 6.00 3.59 11.29
CA PRO A 8 6.69 4.86 11.52
C PRO A 8 8.15 4.89 11.04
N TYR A 9 8.75 3.74 10.72
CA TYR A 9 10.13 3.65 10.26
C TYR A 9 10.34 2.65 9.13
N GLY A 10 11.19 3.00 8.17
CA GLY A 10 11.76 2.07 7.21
C GLY A 10 13.04 1.45 7.74
N ILE A 11 12.94 0.35 8.51
CA ILE A 11 14.09 -0.31 9.15
C ILE A 11 14.41 -1.63 8.47
N ARG A 12 15.69 -1.98 8.40
CA ARG A 12 16.18 -3.31 7.99
C ARG A 12 17.23 -3.81 8.98
N ILE A 13 17.11 -5.07 9.37
CA ILE A 13 18.17 -5.78 10.09
C ILE A 13 19.26 -6.13 9.07
N LYS A 14 20.51 -5.77 9.37
CA LYS A 14 21.63 -6.14 8.50
C LYS A 14 21.93 -7.62 8.62
N SER A 15 22.33 -8.23 7.51
CA SER A 15 22.79 -9.62 7.48
C SER A 15 24.19 -9.69 6.88
N ALA A 16 25.05 -10.56 7.41
CA ALA A 16 26.39 -10.82 6.91
C ALA A 16 26.69 -12.32 7.02
N GLY A 17 27.24 -12.93 5.96
CA GLY A 17 27.54 -14.37 5.95
C GLY A 17 26.30 -15.27 6.18
N GLY A 18 25.11 -14.82 5.78
CA GLY A 18 23.85 -15.54 6.02
C GLY A 18 23.31 -15.45 7.45
N GLN A 19 23.94 -14.65 8.33
CA GLN A 19 23.50 -14.43 9.71
C GLN A 19 22.93 -13.04 9.88
N GLN A 20 21.89 -12.90 10.70
CA GLN A 20 21.40 -11.59 11.15
C GLN A 20 22.39 -10.98 12.14
N MET A 21 22.72 -9.71 11.94
CA MET A 21 23.60 -8.96 12.81
C MET A 21 22.78 -8.15 13.82
N PRO A 22 23.33 -7.81 15.00
CA PRO A 22 22.71 -6.87 15.94
C PRO A 22 22.84 -5.41 15.46
N GLU A 23 22.62 -5.19 14.16
CA GLU A 23 22.71 -3.90 13.49
C GLU A 23 21.46 -3.68 12.66
N VAL A 24 20.96 -2.44 12.69
CA VAL A 24 19.85 -2.01 11.84
C VAL A 24 20.26 -0.82 10.99
N SER A 25 19.76 -0.76 9.76
CA SER A 25 19.75 0.47 8.97
C SER A 25 18.37 1.10 9.06
N VAL A 26 18.34 2.39 9.39
CA VAL A 26 17.13 3.22 9.33
C VAL A 26 17.20 4.04 8.06
N ASN A 27 16.33 3.73 7.09
CA ASN A 27 16.33 4.39 5.78
C ASN A 27 15.55 5.70 5.81
N TYR A 28 14.43 5.71 6.54
CA TYR A 28 13.58 6.87 6.76
C TYR A 28 12.74 6.67 8.02
N TRP A 29 12.16 7.76 8.52
CA TRP A 29 11.08 7.76 9.49
C TRP A 29 9.94 8.64 8.99
N ALA A 30 8.71 8.28 9.33
CA ALA A 30 7.54 9.08 9.02
C ALA A 30 7.42 10.23 10.02
N ILE A 31 7.31 11.46 9.51
CA ILE A 31 7.00 12.65 10.31
C ILE A 31 5.49 12.89 10.44
N SER A 32 4.72 12.32 9.52
CA SER A 32 3.27 12.29 9.51
C SER A 32 2.80 10.88 9.22
N LEU A 33 1.75 10.43 9.91
CA LEU A 33 1.01 9.22 9.60
C LEU A 33 -0.46 9.54 9.73
N ARG A 34 -1.27 9.01 8.82
CA ARG A 34 -2.72 9.08 8.90
C ARG A 34 -3.20 8.00 9.88
N GLY A 35 -4.12 8.34 10.77
CA GLY A 35 -4.65 7.39 11.74
C GLY A 35 -6.14 7.59 12.02
N SER A 36 -6.82 6.53 12.41
CA SER A 36 -8.23 6.60 12.82
C SER A 36 -8.60 5.52 13.84
N ALA A 37 -9.57 5.82 14.69
CA ALA A 37 -10.13 4.94 15.70
C ALA A 37 -11.32 4.15 15.16
N LEU A 38 -11.54 2.98 15.76
CA LEU A 38 -12.78 2.22 15.65
C LEU A 38 -13.37 2.08 17.06
N PRO A 39 -14.54 2.70 17.34
CA PRO A 39 -15.27 3.63 16.46
C PRO A 39 -14.62 5.02 16.37
N MET A 40 -14.97 5.79 15.33
CA MET A 40 -14.47 7.17 15.11
C MET A 40 -14.74 8.08 16.31
N ILE A 41 -15.80 7.89 17.10
CA ILE A 41 -16.04 8.68 18.32
C ILE A 41 -14.92 8.57 19.38
N ASP A 42 -14.06 7.54 19.30
CA ASP A 42 -12.87 7.41 20.17
C ASP A 42 -11.60 8.07 19.58
N GLN A 43 -11.72 8.85 18.49
CA GLN A 43 -10.58 9.45 17.79
C GLN A 43 -9.67 10.27 18.69
N GLU A 44 -10.21 10.99 19.67
CA GLU A 44 -9.40 11.82 20.56
C GLU A 44 -8.51 10.97 21.47
N LYS A 45 -9.08 9.94 22.11
CA LYS A 45 -8.34 8.98 22.95
C LYS A 45 -7.31 8.19 22.15
N PHE A 46 -7.64 7.80 20.91
CA PHE A 46 -6.71 7.07 20.05
C PHE A 46 -5.47 7.90 19.73
N PHE A 47 -5.64 9.17 19.34
CA PHE A 47 -4.50 10.05 19.05
C PHE A 47 -3.72 10.40 20.32
N GLU A 48 -4.39 10.57 21.46
CA GLU A 48 -3.73 10.76 22.76
C GLU A 48 -2.86 9.54 23.13
N SER A 49 -3.30 8.32 22.79
CA SER A 49 -2.58 7.08 23.11
C SER A 49 -1.19 7.00 22.49
N LYS A 50 -0.93 7.77 21.42
CA LYS A 50 0.40 7.90 20.78
C LYS A 50 1.50 8.21 21.80
N GLN A 51 1.22 9.00 22.83
CA GLN A 51 2.21 9.37 23.86
C GLN A 51 2.76 8.16 24.64
N TYR A 52 2.04 7.04 24.63
CA TYR A 52 2.44 5.79 25.27
C TYR A 52 3.14 4.81 24.31
N LEU A 53 3.34 5.21 23.05
CA LEU A 53 3.94 4.39 22.00
C LEU A 53 5.20 5.09 21.49
N PRO A 54 6.38 4.86 22.12
CA PRO A 54 7.63 5.52 21.73
C PRO A 54 8.02 5.32 20.26
N SER A 55 7.57 4.23 19.64
CA SER A 55 7.74 4.00 18.20
C SER A 55 7.02 5.03 17.32
N LEU A 56 6.11 5.82 17.86
CA LEU A 56 5.43 6.91 17.14
C LEU A 56 6.03 8.29 17.46
N ASP A 57 7.14 8.38 18.21
CA ASP A 57 7.75 9.66 18.56
C ASP A 57 8.21 10.45 17.33
N SER A 58 8.57 9.78 16.23
CA SER A 58 8.89 10.44 14.95
C SER A 58 7.70 11.14 14.31
N VAL A 59 6.47 10.69 14.61
CA VAL A 59 5.23 11.18 13.99
C VAL A 59 4.77 12.47 14.67
N VAL A 60 5.50 13.55 14.43
CA VAL A 60 5.25 14.87 15.05
C VAL A 60 4.06 15.62 14.43
N HIS A 61 3.59 15.19 13.25
CA HIS A 61 2.44 15.76 12.53
C HIS A 61 1.42 14.68 12.17
N PRO A 62 0.75 14.04 13.16
CA PRO A 62 -0.22 12.99 12.88
C PRO A 62 -1.43 13.58 12.14
N VAL A 63 -1.96 12.83 11.17
CA VAL A 63 -3.08 13.24 10.32
C VAL A 63 -4.31 12.46 10.72
N ARG A 64 -5.43 13.16 10.98
CA ARG A 64 -6.70 12.50 11.29
C ARG A 64 -7.32 11.96 10.00
N GLY A 65 -7.52 10.65 9.97
CA GLY A 65 -8.37 10.00 8.99
C GLY A 65 -9.85 10.15 9.33
N ASP A 66 -10.71 9.82 8.37
CA ASP A 66 -12.16 9.84 8.51
C ASP A 66 -12.66 8.67 9.36
N THR A 67 -12.34 7.43 8.97
CA THR A 67 -12.66 6.18 9.69
C THR A 67 -11.50 5.20 9.58
N VAL A 68 -11.54 4.04 10.25
CA VAL A 68 -10.52 3.00 9.99
C VAL A 68 -10.55 2.49 8.55
N ALA A 69 -11.69 2.54 7.85
CA ALA A 69 -11.73 2.22 6.43
C ALA A 69 -10.88 3.19 5.60
N ASP A 70 -10.89 4.49 5.92
CA ASP A 70 -9.98 5.48 5.29
C ASP A 70 -8.50 5.11 5.48
N ILE A 71 -8.15 4.52 6.62
CA ILE A 71 -6.78 4.05 6.85
C ILE A 71 -6.45 2.86 5.94
N GLY A 72 -7.35 1.89 5.83
CA GLY A 72 -7.22 0.77 4.89
C GLY A 72 -7.09 1.23 3.43
N PHE A 73 -7.93 2.18 3.00
CA PHE A 73 -7.84 2.81 1.67
C PHE A 73 -6.58 3.65 1.46
N SER A 74 -5.95 4.13 2.53
CA SER A 74 -4.72 4.92 2.45
C SER A 74 -3.46 4.06 2.43
N ASN A 75 -3.58 2.72 2.42
CA ASN A 75 -2.46 1.83 2.20
C ASN A 75 -1.97 1.91 0.75
N VAL A 76 -0.85 2.60 0.55
CA VAL A 76 -0.27 2.80 -0.79
C VAL A 76 0.35 1.54 -1.41
N ASN A 77 0.54 0.47 -0.63
CA ASN A 77 1.31 -0.70 -1.06
C ASN A 77 0.69 -1.40 -2.29
N PRO A 78 -0.61 -1.75 -2.33
CA PRO A 78 -1.18 -2.44 -3.50
C PRO A 78 -1.13 -1.58 -4.77
N ILE A 79 -1.34 -0.26 -4.65
CA ILE A 79 -1.21 0.71 -5.74
C ILE A 79 0.21 0.70 -6.32
N LEU A 80 1.23 0.64 -5.46
CA LEU A 80 2.62 0.70 -5.84
C LEU A 80 3.14 -0.65 -6.36
N HIS A 81 3.03 -1.66 -5.51
CA HIS A 81 3.70 -2.95 -5.64
C HIS A 81 3.06 -3.83 -6.72
N CYS A 82 1.73 -3.93 -6.78
CA CYS A 82 1.07 -4.84 -7.71
C CYS A 82 1.36 -4.45 -9.18
N PRO A 83 1.05 -3.22 -9.64
CA PRO A 83 1.40 -2.81 -11.02
C PRO A 83 2.90 -2.81 -11.25
N GLY A 84 3.68 -2.38 -10.26
CA GLY A 84 5.14 -2.31 -10.33
C GLY A 84 5.80 -3.66 -10.60
N THR A 85 5.37 -4.68 -9.86
CA THR A 85 5.93 -6.03 -9.92
C THR A 85 5.42 -6.77 -11.15
N ILE A 86 4.11 -6.75 -11.40
CA ILE A 86 3.49 -7.47 -12.52
C ILE A 86 3.96 -6.91 -13.86
N LEU A 87 3.91 -5.60 -14.05
CA LEU A 87 4.28 -4.98 -15.33
C LEU A 87 5.80 -4.84 -15.48
N GLY A 88 6.53 -4.83 -14.37
CA GLY A 88 7.99 -4.80 -14.32
C GLY A 88 8.66 -6.18 -14.32
N VAL A 89 7.89 -7.28 -14.34
CA VAL A 89 8.41 -8.65 -14.13
C VAL A 89 9.52 -9.02 -15.11
N GLY A 90 9.37 -8.63 -16.38
CA GLY A 90 10.39 -8.89 -17.40
C GLY A 90 11.71 -8.16 -17.12
N THR A 91 11.68 -6.98 -16.49
CA THR A 91 12.90 -6.31 -16.04
C THR A 91 13.49 -7.03 -14.84
N MET A 92 12.65 -7.38 -13.86
CA MET A 92 13.05 -8.06 -12.62
C MET A 92 13.72 -9.41 -12.88
N GLU A 93 13.09 -10.30 -13.64
CA GLU A 93 13.58 -11.67 -13.86
C GLU A 93 14.82 -11.73 -14.75
N ASN A 94 15.01 -10.73 -15.62
CA ASN A 94 16.20 -10.62 -16.46
C ASN A 94 17.34 -9.81 -15.79
N TRP A 95 17.11 -9.21 -14.63
CA TRP A 95 18.12 -8.47 -13.89
C TRP A 95 19.16 -9.43 -13.30
N GLY A 96 20.45 -9.11 -13.43
CA GLY A 96 21.53 -10.02 -13.04
C GLY A 96 21.71 -11.24 -13.95
N VAL A 97 20.85 -11.42 -14.96
CA VAL A 97 20.97 -12.51 -15.96
C VAL A 97 21.29 -11.95 -17.35
N ILE A 98 20.43 -11.09 -17.89
CA ILE A 98 20.58 -10.49 -19.23
C ILE A 98 21.16 -9.08 -19.13
N TYR A 99 20.70 -8.28 -18.17
CA TYR A 99 21.14 -6.89 -18.02
C TYR A 99 22.47 -6.72 -17.26
N GLY A 100 23.04 -7.82 -16.77
CA GLY A 100 24.24 -7.82 -15.91
C GLY A 100 23.95 -7.33 -14.48
N GLY A 101 25.02 -7.12 -13.71
CA GLY A 101 24.94 -6.67 -12.31
C GLY A 101 24.59 -7.78 -11.31
N ASP A 102 24.44 -7.42 -10.03
CA ASP A 102 23.91 -8.32 -9.02
C ASP A 102 22.37 -8.30 -9.09
N LYS A 103 21.73 -9.48 -9.03
CA LYS A 103 20.27 -9.58 -8.92
C LYS A 103 19.73 -8.78 -7.73
N HIS A 104 20.54 -8.67 -6.67
CA HIS A 104 20.23 -7.96 -5.44
C HIS A 104 20.42 -6.45 -5.52
N ASP A 105 20.86 -5.90 -6.66
CA ASP A 105 20.83 -4.46 -6.92
C ASP A 105 19.46 -3.99 -7.47
N PHE A 106 18.60 -4.92 -7.88
CA PHE A 106 17.29 -4.59 -8.46
C PHE A 106 16.40 -3.80 -7.49
N SER A 107 15.53 -2.98 -8.07
CA SER A 107 14.59 -2.11 -7.38
C SER A 107 13.41 -1.84 -8.29
N ILE A 108 12.19 -2.10 -7.84
CA ILE A 108 11.00 -1.73 -8.62
C ILE A 108 10.93 -0.23 -8.88
N TYR A 109 11.36 0.59 -7.92
CA TYR A 109 11.32 2.04 -8.03
C TYR A 109 12.28 2.51 -9.12
N SER A 110 13.52 2.04 -9.08
CA SER A 110 14.58 2.54 -9.96
C SER A 110 14.63 1.87 -11.34
N HIS A 111 14.20 0.61 -11.44
CA HIS A 111 14.37 -0.19 -12.65
C HIS A 111 13.06 -0.57 -13.32
N ALA A 112 11.94 -0.66 -12.59
CA ALA A 112 10.64 -1.00 -13.18
C ALA A 112 9.78 0.23 -13.49
N TYR A 113 9.56 1.12 -12.51
CA TYR A 113 8.60 2.23 -12.66
C TYR A 113 8.87 3.09 -13.90
N CYS A 114 7.83 3.41 -14.65
CA CYS A 114 7.95 4.22 -15.85
C CYS A 114 6.64 4.96 -16.08
N PRO A 115 6.60 5.98 -16.97
CA PRO A 115 5.39 6.76 -17.19
C PRO A 115 4.15 5.92 -17.51
N SER A 116 4.30 4.78 -18.20
CA SER A 116 3.19 3.89 -18.52
C SER A 116 2.70 3.09 -17.30
N ILE A 117 3.61 2.58 -16.47
CA ILE A 117 3.24 1.90 -15.22
C ILE A 117 2.58 2.90 -14.25
N SER A 118 3.09 4.13 -14.15
CA SER A 118 2.47 5.19 -13.35
C SER A 118 1.03 5.50 -13.75
N LYS A 119 0.69 5.40 -15.04
CA LYS A 119 -0.71 5.55 -15.49
C LYS A 119 -1.60 4.42 -14.97
N VAL A 120 -1.09 3.19 -14.91
CA VAL A 120 -1.82 2.05 -14.34
C VAL A 120 -1.99 2.23 -12.83
N GLN A 121 -0.94 2.66 -12.13
CA GLN A 121 -0.99 2.93 -10.69
C GLN A 121 -2.00 4.05 -10.36
N LEU A 122 -2.00 5.13 -11.15
CA LEU A 122 -3.00 6.20 -11.02
C LEU A 122 -4.42 5.70 -11.31
N ALA A 123 -4.60 4.82 -12.31
CA ALA A 123 -5.92 4.26 -12.63
C ALA A 123 -6.43 3.33 -11.52
N LEU A 124 -5.57 2.49 -10.95
CA LEU A 124 -5.89 1.64 -9.80
C LEU A 124 -6.28 2.49 -8.58
N TYR A 125 -5.50 3.52 -8.27
CA TYR A 125 -5.85 4.48 -7.22
C TYR A 125 -7.22 5.16 -7.45
N LYS A 126 -7.54 5.53 -8.70
CA LYS A 126 -8.85 6.12 -9.02
C LYS A 126 -10.01 5.14 -8.82
N GLU A 127 -9.80 3.84 -9.03
CA GLU A 127 -10.77 2.80 -8.71
C GLU A 127 -10.99 2.72 -7.19
N GLU A 128 -9.93 2.74 -6.38
CA GLU A 128 -10.03 2.78 -4.91
C GLU A 128 -10.76 4.03 -4.42
N CYS A 129 -10.48 5.21 -4.98
CA CYS A 129 -11.20 6.45 -4.68
C CYS A 129 -12.70 6.34 -4.97
N ALA A 130 -13.08 5.74 -6.10
CA ALA A 130 -14.49 5.56 -6.46
C ALA A 130 -15.20 4.59 -5.50
N ILE A 131 -14.51 3.56 -5.02
CA ILE A 131 -15.04 2.66 -3.98
C ILE A 131 -15.25 3.44 -2.67
N ALA A 132 -14.25 4.18 -2.20
CA ALA A 132 -14.34 4.95 -0.96
C ALA A 132 -15.51 5.96 -1.00
N GLU A 133 -15.69 6.65 -2.13
CA GLU A 133 -16.83 7.54 -2.36
C GLU A 133 -18.18 6.82 -2.28
N ALA A 134 -18.30 5.66 -2.94
CA ALA A 134 -19.53 4.85 -2.92
C ALA A 134 -19.84 4.31 -1.51
N MET A 135 -18.80 4.01 -0.73
CA MET A 135 -18.89 3.61 0.68
C MET A 135 -19.23 4.77 1.63
N GLY A 136 -18.99 6.02 1.23
CA GLY A 136 -19.12 7.19 2.11
C GLY A 136 -18.04 7.28 3.18
N VAL A 137 -16.83 6.79 2.88
CA VAL A 137 -15.65 6.88 3.75
C VAL A 137 -14.54 7.70 3.08
N GLY A 138 -13.59 8.17 3.87
CA GLY A 138 -12.40 8.87 3.35
C GLY A 138 -11.40 7.96 2.62
N ILE A 139 -10.50 8.61 1.89
CA ILE A 139 -9.25 8.06 1.36
C ILE A 139 -8.24 9.21 1.28
N GLN A 140 -6.95 8.94 1.51
CA GLN A 140 -5.90 9.93 1.29
C GLN A 140 -5.86 10.42 -0.16
N GLN A 141 -5.87 11.74 -0.32
CA GLN A 141 -5.84 12.39 -1.63
C GLN A 141 -4.40 12.60 -2.10
N PHE A 142 -4.09 12.06 -3.29
CA PHE A 142 -2.83 12.29 -3.98
C PHE A 142 -3.07 13.06 -5.27
N SER A 143 -2.22 14.05 -5.55
CA SER A 143 -2.25 14.71 -6.86
C SER A 143 -1.78 13.73 -7.95
N GLU A 144 -2.33 13.85 -9.17
CA GLU A 144 -1.88 13.00 -10.29
C GLU A 144 -0.37 13.08 -10.48
N GLU A 145 0.22 14.27 -10.32
CA GLU A 145 1.65 14.52 -10.44
C GLU A 145 2.50 13.68 -9.45
N SER A 146 1.94 13.27 -8.31
CA SER A 146 2.64 12.43 -7.32
C SER A 146 3.00 11.05 -7.90
N PHE A 147 2.23 10.55 -8.87
CA PHE A 147 2.45 9.24 -9.48
C PHE A 147 3.58 9.23 -10.51
N PHE A 148 3.92 10.39 -11.08
CA PHE A 148 4.83 10.52 -12.22
C PHE A 148 6.27 10.80 -11.77
N SER A 149 6.81 9.91 -10.94
CA SER A 149 8.21 9.89 -10.52
C SER A 149 8.62 8.47 -10.10
N ARG A 150 9.93 8.21 -9.95
CA ARG A 150 10.47 6.94 -9.42
C ARG A 150 10.03 6.71 -7.97
N SER A 151 9.95 7.77 -7.17
CA SER A 151 9.49 7.71 -5.79
C SER A 151 7.97 7.58 -5.67
N ASN A 152 7.21 7.96 -6.70
CA ASN A 152 5.75 7.82 -6.76
C ASN A 152 5.05 8.38 -5.49
N ILE A 153 3.85 7.89 -5.16
CA ILE A 153 3.12 8.28 -3.96
C ILE A 153 3.81 7.87 -2.65
N LEU A 154 4.77 6.94 -2.66
CA LEU A 154 5.61 6.62 -1.49
C LEU A 154 6.38 7.86 -1.02
N GLY A 155 6.90 8.65 -1.96
CA GLY A 155 7.59 9.91 -1.67
C GLY A 155 6.67 10.90 -0.99
N SER A 156 5.48 11.12 -1.55
CA SER A 156 4.48 12.02 -0.97
C SER A 156 4.02 11.59 0.42
N GLU A 157 3.79 10.29 0.63
CA GLU A 157 3.34 9.70 1.90
C GLU A 157 4.37 9.84 3.01
N HIS A 158 5.61 9.42 2.77
CA HIS A 158 6.59 9.24 3.84
C HIS A 158 7.63 10.36 3.93
N MET A 159 7.93 11.01 2.80
CA MET A 159 8.99 12.03 2.67
C MET A 159 8.44 13.45 2.41
N GLY A 160 7.12 13.57 2.24
CA GLY A 160 6.41 14.80 1.95
C GLY A 160 6.29 15.10 0.44
N GLY A 161 5.24 15.82 0.05
CA GLY A 161 4.84 16.02 -1.36
C GLY A 161 5.85 16.74 -2.28
N LYS A 162 6.96 17.26 -1.75
CA LYS A 162 8.06 17.84 -2.53
C LYS A 162 9.14 16.81 -2.90
N PHE A 163 9.17 15.66 -2.22
CA PHE A 163 10.14 14.62 -2.48
C PHE A 163 9.78 13.88 -3.77
N LYS A 164 10.60 14.05 -4.80
CA LYS A 164 10.44 13.40 -6.10
C LYS A 164 11.79 12.95 -6.63
N VAL A 165 11.86 11.72 -7.12
CA VAL A 165 13.00 11.23 -7.90
C VAL A 165 12.57 11.13 -9.36
N PRO A 166 13.13 11.96 -10.26
CA PRO A 166 12.79 11.95 -11.69
C PRO A 166 13.02 10.59 -12.37
N PHE A 167 12.32 10.31 -13.48
CA PHE A 167 12.41 9.02 -14.18
C PHE A 167 13.77 8.75 -14.84
N ASP A 168 14.50 9.80 -15.17
CA ASP A 168 15.86 9.78 -15.71
C ASP A 168 16.95 9.63 -14.63
N GLU A 169 16.55 9.55 -13.35
CA GLU A 169 17.43 9.29 -12.23
C GLU A 169 17.17 7.92 -11.58
N GLN A 170 18.20 7.39 -10.93
CA GLN A 170 18.11 6.20 -10.09
C GLN A 170 17.69 6.60 -8.67
N TYR A 171 16.66 5.96 -8.10
CA TYR A 171 16.32 6.16 -6.71
C TYR A 171 17.29 5.40 -5.80
N LYS A 172 18.44 6.01 -5.52
CA LYS A 172 19.57 5.37 -4.82
C LYS A 172 19.20 4.76 -3.47
N LEU A 173 18.30 5.40 -2.69
CA LEU A 173 17.84 4.86 -1.40
C LEU A 173 16.99 3.59 -1.54
N ALA A 174 16.42 3.33 -2.72
CA ALA A 174 15.58 2.19 -3.00
C ALA A 174 16.30 1.08 -3.77
N LEU A 175 17.59 1.24 -4.10
CA LEU A 175 18.37 0.17 -4.73
C LEU A 175 18.49 -1.04 -3.80
N GLY A 176 18.41 -2.23 -4.38
CA GLY A 176 18.43 -3.49 -3.64
C GLY A 176 17.26 -3.73 -2.68
N THR A 177 16.16 -3.00 -2.86
CA THR A 177 14.91 -3.28 -2.12
C THR A 177 14.06 -4.37 -2.77
N GLY A 178 14.42 -4.81 -3.99
CA GLY A 178 13.72 -5.83 -4.74
C GLY A 178 12.38 -5.34 -5.31
N PRO A 179 11.39 -6.23 -5.45
CA PRO A 179 11.40 -7.70 -5.31
C PRO A 179 12.43 -8.40 -6.18
N PHE A 180 12.86 -9.58 -5.75
CA PHE A 180 13.81 -10.43 -6.51
C PHE A 180 13.15 -11.70 -7.06
N SER A 181 11.83 -11.80 -6.96
CA SER A 181 11.01 -12.95 -7.34
C SER A 181 9.55 -12.52 -7.41
N ILE A 182 8.78 -13.14 -8.30
CA ILE A 182 7.33 -12.94 -8.39
C ILE A 182 6.59 -13.42 -7.13
N TYR A 183 7.19 -14.34 -6.37
CA TYR A 183 6.65 -14.84 -5.10
C TYR A 183 6.96 -13.94 -3.89
N ASN A 184 7.32 -12.68 -4.13
CA ASN A 184 7.52 -11.71 -3.06
C ASN A 184 6.18 -11.27 -2.46
N ARG A 185 6.20 -10.76 -1.21
CA ARG A 185 5.01 -10.20 -0.54
C ARG A 185 4.30 -9.10 -1.34
N TYR A 186 5.01 -8.39 -2.21
CA TYR A 186 4.41 -7.44 -3.16
C TYR A 186 3.32 -8.06 -4.05
N ILE A 187 3.30 -9.39 -4.16
CA ILE A 187 2.24 -10.18 -4.79
C ILE A 187 1.51 -11.02 -3.73
N THR A 188 2.24 -11.82 -2.95
CA THR A 188 1.63 -12.83 -2.06
C THR A 188 0.86 -12.23 -0.89
N GLU A 189 1.04 -10.94 -0.59
CA GLU A 189 0.29 -10.19 0.42
C GLU A 189 -0.64 -9.17 -0.25
N ASP A 190 -0.10 -8.30 -1.12
CA ASP A 190 -0.84 -7.17 -1.67
C ASP A 190 -1.94 -7.56 -2.69
N ILE A 191 -1.87 -8.76 -3.31
CA ILE A 191 -2.97 -9.26 -4.17
C ILE A 191 -4.13 -9.83 -3.34
N PRO A 192 -3.93 -10.85 -2.47
CA PRO A 192 -5.03 -11.45 -1.72
C PRO A 192 -5.59 -10.55 -0.61
N VAL A 193 -4.81 -9.61 -0.07
CA VAL A 193 -5.27 -8.68 0.96
C VAL A 193 -5.61 -7.31 0.38
N GLY A 194 -4.77 -6.76 -0.51
CA GLY A 194 -5.03 -5.44 -1.10
C GLY A 194 -6.07 -5.50 -2.22
N CYS A 195 -5.65 -5.97 -3.39
CA CYS A 195 -6.49 -5.96 -4.59
C CYS A 195 -7.81 -6.74 -4.40
N HIS A 196 -7.78 -7.90 -3.74
CA HIS A 196 -8.98 -8.71 -3.56
C HIS A 196 -10.03 -8.04 -2.66
N ILE A 197 -9.63 -7.44 -1.53
CA ILE A 197 -10.57 -6.70 -0.66
C ILE A 197 -11.21 -5.55 -1.44
N PHE A 198 -10.42 -4.75 -2.18
CA PHE A 198 -10.97 -3.66 -2.98
C PHE A 198 -11.89 -4.14 -4.10
N ARG A 199 -11.58 -5.29 -4.71
CA ARG A 199 -12.49 -5.93 -5.67
C ARG A 199 -13.83 -6.28 -5.02
N GLU A 200 -13.80 -6.92 -3.84
CA GLU A 200 -15.01 -7.31 -3.13
C GLU A 200 -15.85 -6.09 -2.72
N LEU A 201 -15.20 -5.02 -2.25
CA LEU A 201 -15.85 -3.74 -1.95
C LEU A 201 -16.44 -3.12 -3.23
N GLY A 202 -15.71 -3.10 -4.34
CA GLY A 202 -16.20 -2.62 -5.63
C GLY A 202 -17.47 -3.36 -6.06
N LYS A 203 -17.47 -4.69 -5.96
CA LYS A 203 -18.66 -5.51 -6.23
C LYS A 203 -19.83 -5.16 -5.31
N LYS A 204 -19.59 -5.03 -3.99
CA LYS A 204 -20.64 -4.73 -3.00
C LYS A 204 -21.28 -3.35 -3.21
N PHE A 205 -20.48 -2.35 -3.56
CA PHE A 205 -20.93 -0.96 -3.73
C PHE A 205 -21.18 -0.56 -5.19
N GLY A 206 -21.18 -1.52 -6.12
CA GLY A 206 -21.54 -1.29 -7.52
C GLY A 206 -20.50 -0.51 -8.34
N VAL A 207 -19.24 -0.51 -7.90
CA VAL A 207 -18.12 0.17 -8.58
C VAL A 207 -17.36 -0.84 -9.43
N LYS A 208 -17.16 -0.52 -10.71
CA LYS A 208 -16.35 -1.34 -11.61
C LYS A 208 -14.87 -1.07 -11.37
N VAL A 209 -14.09 -2.15 -11.24
CA VAL A 209 -12.65 -2.07 -10.95
C VAL A 209 -11.79 -2.92 -11.88
N PRO A 210 -11.86 -2.69 -13.21
CA PRO A 210 -11.17 -3.52 -14.19
C PRO A 210 -9.65 -3.54 -14.04
N VAL A 211 -9.02 -2.47 -13.54
CA VAL A 211 -7.57 -2.45 -13.32
C VAL A 211 -7.20 -3.35 -12.15
N ILE A 212 -7.91 -3.26 -11.02
CA ILE A 212 -7.73 -4.16 -9.87
C ILE A 212 -7.94 -5.62 -10.28
N GLU A 213 -9.02 -5.94 -11.00
CA GLU A 213 -9.30 -7.30 -11.50
C GLU A 213 -8.21 -7.83 -12.45
N SER A 214 -7.62 -6.94 -13.26
CA SER A 214 -6.50 -7.28 -14.13
C SER A 214 -5.24 -7.65 -13.33
N MET A 215 -4.96 -6.94 -12.22
CA MET A 215 -3.82 -7.27 -11.35
C MET A 215 -3.98 -8.65 -10.72
N ILE A 216 -5.18 -8.98 -10.21
CA ILE A 216 -5.49 -10.31 -9.65
C ILE A 216 -5.28 -11.40 -10.70
N THR A 217 -5.81 -11.19 -11.91
CA THR A 217 -5.70 -12.15 -13.02
C THR A 217 -4.25 -12.40 -13.41
N LEU A 218 -3.48 -11.34 -13.65
CA LEU A 218 -2.09 -11.46 -14.09
C LEU A 218 -1.21 -12.08 -12.98
N ALA A 219 -1.39 -11.67 -11.73
CA ALA A 219 -0.67 -12.27 -10.60
C ALA A 219 -0.96 -13.77 -10.48
N SER A 220 -2.22 -14.17 -10.67
CA SER A 220 -2.62 -15.59 -10.61
C SER A 220 -1.93 -16.41 -11.70
N VAL A 221 -1.89 -15.89 -12.94
CA VAL A 221 -1.20 -16.54 -14.06
C VAL A 221 0.30 -16.63 -13.82
N MET A 222 0.93 -15.56 -13.33
CA MET A 222 2.39 -15.51 -13.14
C MET A 222 2.87 -16.39 -11.98
N THR A 223 2.06 -16.55 -10.93
CA THR A 223 2.42 -17.34 -9.73
C THR A 223 1.88 -18.76 -9.74
N GLY A 224 0.87 -19.05 -10.57
CA GLY A 224 0.13 -20.32 -10.55
C GLY A 224 -0.80 -20.48 -9.34
N VAL A 225 -1.06 -19.41 -8.59
CA VAL A 225 -1.96 -19.38 -7.41
C VAL A 225 -3.31 -18.79 -7.83
N ASP A 226 -4.42 -19.37 -7.38
CA ASP A 226 -5.76 -18.85 -7.69
C ASP A 226 -6.18 -17.76 -6.69
N TYR A 227 -5.67 -16.54 -6.89
CA TYR A 227 -6.00 -15.40 -6.02
C TYR A 227 -7.47 -14.94 -6.10
N TRP A 228 -8.25 -15.45 -7.06
CA TRP A 228 -9.70 -15.21 -7.08
C TRP A 228 -10.44 -16.03 -6.02
N SER A 229 -9.85 -17.14 -5.58
CA SER A 229 -10.44 -18.03 -4.57
C SER A 229 -9.80 -17.88 -3.19
N GLU A 230 -8.52 -17.48 -3.13
CA GLU A 230 -7.73 -17.43 -1.89
C GLU A 230 -7.67 -16.03 -1.25
N GLY A 231 -8.25 -15.01 -1.86
CA GLY A 231 -8.23 -13.65 -1.33
C GLY A 231 -9.18 -13.43 -0.15
N VAL A 232 -8.87 -12.43 0.68
CA VAL A 232 -9.68 -12.04 1.85
C VAL A 232 -11.04 -11.53 1.38
N THR A 233 -12.10 -12.06 1.98
CA THR A 233 -13.49 -11.71 1.66
C THR A 233 -14.08 -10.72 2.67
N LEU A 234 -15.21 -10.09 2.33
CA LEU A 234 -15.94 -9.23 3.28
C LEU A 234 -16.54 -10.02 4.44
N ASN A 235 -16.74 -11.32 4.27
CA ASN A 235 -17.19 -12.21 5.35
C ASN A 235 -16.06 -12.43 6.36
N ASP A 236 -14.82 -12.61 5.90
CA ASP A 236 -13.64 -12.70 6.78
C ASP A 236 -13.43 -11.42 7.59
N LEU A 237 -13.73 -10.26 6.99
CA LEU A 237 -13.72 -8.96 7.66
C LEU A 237 -14.93 -8.73 8.58
N GLY A 238 -15.95 -9.59 8.52
CA GLY A 238 -17.18 -9.46 9.32
C GLY A 238 -18.10 -8.31 8.90
N ILE A 239 -17.98 -7.79 7.67
CA ILE A 239 -18.76 -6.65 7.16
C ILE A 239 -19.64 -6.98 5.94
N GLU A 240 -19.66 -8.24 5.49
CA GLU A 240 -20.43 -8.65 4.31
C GLU A 240 -21.92 -8.29 4.40
N HIS A 241 -22.52 -8.48 5.57
CA HIS A 241 -23.94 -8.25 5.83
C HIS A 241 -24.31 -6.77 6.00
N MET A 242 -23.34 -5.88 6.23
CA MET A 242 -23.60 -4.47 6.47
C MET A 242 -23.85 -3.74 5.14
N ASP A 243 -24.94 -2.98 5.04
CA ASP A 243 -25.10 -2.01 3.96
C ASP A 243 -24.27 -0.74 4.24
N ARG A 244 -24.42 0.29 3.40
CA ARG A 244 -23.64 1.52 3.54
C ARG A 244 -23.92 2.22 4.86
N GLU A 245 -25.19 2.29 5.24
CA GLU A 245 -25.66 2.94 6.45
C GLU A 245 -25.18 2.20 7.71
N ALA A 246 -25.38 0.88 7.77
CA ALA A 246 -24.93 0.03 8.88
C ALA A 246 -23.41 0.06 9.02
N LEU A 247 -22.66 0.00 7.91
CA LEU A 247 -21.21 0.09 7.93
C LEU A 247 -20.74 1.43 8.49
N ASN A 248 -21.35 2.55 8.07
CA ASN A 248 -20.98 3.87 8.59
C ASN A 248 -21.35 4.03 10.06
N ALA A 249 -22.50 3.52 10.50
CA ALA A 249 -22.87 3.52 11.92
C ALA A 249 -21.86 2.72 12.76
N TYR A 250 -21.43 1.55 12.26
CA TYR A 250 -20.41 0.75 12.91
C TYR A 250 -19.05 1.46 12.98
N LEU A 251 -18.55 1.96 11.84
CA LEU A 251 -17.25 2.63 11.77
C LEU A 251 -17.19 3.91 12.60
N ARG A 252 -18.28 4.68 12.62
CA ARG A 252 -18.30 6.01 13.22
C ARG A 252 -18.72 6.00 14.68
N GLU A 253 -19.74 5.21 15.01
CA GLU A 253 -20.42 5.23 16.32
C GLU A 253 -20.22 3.93 17.12
N GLY A 254 -19.76 2.86 16.47
CA GLY A 254 -19.59 1.55 17.11
C GLY A 254 -20.90 0.76 17.21
N THR A 255 -21.95 1.22 16.52
CA THR A 255 -23.25 0.56 16.49
C THR A 255 -23.20 -0.63 15.53
N TYR A 256 -23.24 -1.84 16.07
CA TYR A 256 -23.32 -3.07 15.30
C TYR A 256 -24.79 -3.44 15.09
N LEU A 257 -25.29 -3.27 13.86
CA LEU A 257 -26.69 -3.50 13.46
C LEU A 257 -26.84 -4.83 12.71
#